data_AF-A0A151ED11-F1
#
_entry.id   AF-A0A151ED11-F1
#
_cell.length_a   1.000
_cell.length_b   1.000
_cell.length_c   1.000
_cell.angle_alpha   90.00
_cell.angle_beta   90.00
_cell.angle_gamma   90.00
#
_symmetry.space_group_name_H-M   'P 1'
#
loop_
_entity.id
_entity.type
_entity.pdbx_description
1 polymer ?
#
loop_
_entity_poly.entity_id
_entity_poly.type
_entity_poly.pdbx_seq_one_letter_code
_entity_poly.pdbx_strand_id
1 'polypeptide(L)' 'MVEFKYELDKLMEGLPEEVTGTLKGSIIAKADKMDQDAAIAFIDSKVEDGTLNKELGDRLCRLVNHYCFYR' A
#
# COMPACT_ATOMS: atom_id res chain seq x y z
N MET A 1 6.67 -9.55 8.28
CA MET A 1 6.77 -9.65 6.80
C MET A 1 5.61 -10.44 6.18
N VAL A 2 5.31 -11.66 6.65
CA VAL A 2 4.17 -12.46 6.15
C VAL A 2 2.82 -11.78 6.43
N GLU A 3 2.65 -11.24 7.65
CA GLU A 3 1.44 -10.55 8.07
C GLU A 3 1.14 -9.29 7.24
N PHE A 4 2.15 -8.45 6.97
CA PHE A 4 2.01 -7.26 6.12
C PHE A 4 1.56 -7.60 4.70
N LYS A 5 2.15 -8.63 4.07
CA LYS A 5 1.77 -9.05 2.71
C LYS A 5 0.33 -9.57 2.67
N TYR A 6 -0.07 -10.34 3.68
CA TYR A 6 -1.43 -10.86 3.80
C TYR A 6 -2.50 -9.77 3.99
N GLU A 7 -2.22 -8.81 4.89
CA GLU A 7 -3.08 -7.64 5.10
C GLU A 7 -3.20 -6.79 3.82
N LEU A 8 -2.09 -6.56 3.14
CA LEU A 8 -2.05 -5.85 1.86
C LEU A 8 -2.86 -6.59 0.79
N ASP A 9 -2.76 -7.93 0.73
CA ASP A 9 -3.53 -8.74 -0.21
C ASP A 9 -5.04 -8.58 0.01
N LYS A 10 -5.49 -8.63 1.27
CA LYS A 10 -6.91 -8.42 1.63
C LYS A 10 -7.42 -7.03 1.26
N LEU A 11 -6.62 -5.99 1.49
CA LEU A 11 -7.01 -4.62 1.14
C LEU A 11 -7.20 -4.44 -0.37
N MET A 12 -6.49 -5.25 -1.17
CA MET A 12 -6.48 -5.14 -2.62
C MET A 12 -7.43 -6.11 -3.34
N GLU A 13 -8.11 -7.01 -2.63
CA GLU A 13 -9.06 -7.99 -3.22
C GLU A 13 -10.20 -7.33 -4.03
N GLY A 14 -10.52 -6.06 -3.76
CA GLY A 14 -11.55 -5.30 -4.47
C GLY A 14 -11.09 -4.58 -5.74
N LEU A 15 -9.81 -4.67 -6.12
CA LEU A 15 -9.27 -3.96 -7.27
C LEU A 15 -9.05 -4.89 -8.48
N PRO A 16 -9.17 -4.36 -9.72
CA PRO A 16 -8.86 -5.12 -10.93
C PRO A 16 -7.43 -5.68 -10.88
N GLU A 17 -7.27 -6.94 -11.30
CA GLU A 17 -5.99 -7.66 -11.24
C GLU A 17 -4.84 -6.93 -11.96
N GLU A 18 -5.18 -6.25 -13.07
CA GLU A 18 -4.28 -5.41 -13.87
C GLU A 18 -3.63 -4.25 -13.07
N VAL A 19 -4.34 -3.75 -12.06
CA VAL A 19 -3.89 -2.63 -11.21
C VAL A 19 -3.18 -3.17 -9.96
N THR A 20 -3.69 -4.28 -9.43
CA THR A 20 -3.30 -4.86 -8.14
C THR A 20 -1.85 -5.33 -8.10
N GLY A 21 -1.35 -5.95 -9.17
CA GLY A 21 0.03 -6.47 -9.21
C GLY A 21 1.09 -5.37 -9.05
N THR A 22 0.95 -4.29 -9.82
CA THR A 22 1.90 -3.16 -9.82
C THR A 22 1.84 -2.36 -8.52
N LEU A 23 0.64 -2.16 -7.97
CA LEU A 23 0.45 -1.47 -6.69
C LEU A 23 1.13 -2.23 -5.54
N LYS A 24 0.83 -3.53 -5.40
CA LYS A 24 1.40 -4.38 -4.34
C LYS A 24 2.92 -4.39 -4.38
N GLY A 25 3.50 -4.63 -5.56
CA GLY A 25 4.95 -4.64 -5.73
C GLY A 25 5.59 -3.31 -5.34
N SER A 26 4.97 -2.20 -5.73
CA SER A 26 5.46 -0.85 -5.44
C SER A 26 5.39 -0.50 -3.95
N ILE A 27 4.29 -0.83 -3.27
CA ILE A 27 4.10 -0.57 -1.84
C ILE A 27 5.08 -1.42 -1.02
N ILE A 28 5.19 -2.72 -1.34
CA ILE A 28 6.14 -3.62 -0.66
C ILE A 28 7.56 -3.13 -0.84
N ALA A 29 7.98 -2.81 -2.08
CA ALA A 29 9.35 -2.38 -2.35
C ALA A 29 9.74 -1.08 -1.65
N LYS A 30 8.80 -0.14 -1.50
CA LYS A 30 9.04 1.13 -0.80
C LYS A 30 9.06 0.94 0.71
N ALA A 31 8.07 0.22 1.26
CA ALA A 31 8.02 -0.10 2.68
C ALA A 31 9.20 -0.96 3.14
N ASP A 32 9.70 -1.87 2.29
CA ASP A 32 10.87 -2.72 2.58
C ASP A 32 12.20 -1.95 2.60
N LYS A 33 12.28 -0.81 1.91
CA LYS A 33 13.44 0.08 1.97
C LYS A 33 13.42 1.04 3.16
N MET A 34 12.47 0.87 4.09
CA MET A 34 12.23 1.77 5.24
C MET A 34 11.90 3.21 4.82
N ASP A 35 11.49 3.41 3.57
CA ASP A 35 11.09 4.71 3.06
C ASP A 35 9.56 4.82 3.18
N GLN A 36 9.13 5.02 4.43
CA GLN A 36 7.72 5.15 4.80
C GLN A 36 7.07 6.31 4.04
N ASP A 37 7.76 7.45 3.96
CA ASP A 37 7.26 8.64 3.28
C ASP A 37 7.08 8.39 1.78
N ALA A 38 8.01 7.70 1.12
CA ALA A 38 7.83 7.35 -0.29
C ALA A 38 6.68 6.36 -0.52
N ALA A 39 6.47 5.41 0.40
CA ALA A 39 5.36 4.46 0.31
C ALA A 39 4.01 5.18 0.46
N ILE A 40 3.89 6.11 1.41
CA ILE A 40 2.71 6.94 1.62
C ILE A 40 2.47 7.85 0.41
N ALA A 41 3.50 8.59 -0.03
CA ALA A 41 3.38 9.48 -1.19
C ALA A 41 2.95 8.73 -2.46
N PHE A 42 3.40 7.48 -2.63
CA PHE A 42 2.94 6.62 -3.72
C PHE A 42 1.44 6.29 -3.57
N ILE A 43 0.97 5.92 -2.38
CA ILE A 43 -0.45 5.64 -2.13
C ILE A 43 -1.29 6.89 -2.38
N ASP A 44 -0.86 8.05 -1.88
CA ASP A 44 -1.57 9.32 -2.06
C ASP A 44 -1.66 9.70 -3.53
N SER A 45 -0.58 9.51 -4.31
CA SER A 45 -0.61 9.76 -5.76
C SER A 45 -1.65 8.88 -6.49
N LYS A 46 -1.92 7.68 -5.96
CA LYS A 46 -2.92 6.75 -6.51
C LYS A 46 -4.34 7.08 -6.04
N VAL A 47 -4.49 7.82 -4.96
CA VAL A 47 -5.78 8.41 -4.56
C VAL A 47 -6.08 9.63 -5.43
N GLU A 48 -5.08 10.48 -5.67
CA GLU A 48 -5.20 11.67 -6.51
C GLU A 48 -5.55 11.35 -7.96
N ASP A 49 -4.95 10.30 -8.53
CA ASP A 49 -5.24 9.86 -9.90
C ASP A 49 -6.54 9.03 -10.04
N GLY A 50 -7.23 8.76 -8.94
CA GLY A 50 -8.49 8.02 -8.89
C GLY A 50 -8.35 6.49 -8.98
N THR A 51 -7.12 5.95 -9.01
CA THR A 51 -6.88 4.50 -8.98
C THR A 51 -7.37 3.87 -7.67
N LEU A 52 -7.18 4.57 -6.56
CA LEU A 52 -7.64 4.21 -5.23
C LEU A 52 -8.70 5.19 -4.77
N ASN A 53 -9.75 4.68 -4.11
CA ASN A 53 -10.61 5.56 -3.34
C ASN A 53 -9.90 5.99 -2.04
N LYS A 54 -10.34 7.11 -1.47
CA LYS A 54 -9.73 7.68 -0.26
C LYS A 54 -9.75 6.73 0.93
N GLU A 55 -10.83 5.98 1.12
CA GLU A 55 -10.95 5.03 2.23
C GLU A 55 -9.88 3.93 2.15
N LEU A 56 -9.66 3.37 0.96
CA LEU A 56 -8.65 2.36 0.71
C LEU A 56 -7.24 2.94 0.86
N GLY A 57 -7.01 4.15 0.35
CA GLY A 57 -5.76 4.89 0.54
C GLY A 57 -5.40 5.05 2.03
N ASP A 58 -6.34 5.54 2.84
CA ASP A 58 -6.15 5.73 4.28
C ASP A 58 -5.79 4.42 5.00
N ARG A 59 -6.44 3.30 4.62
CA ARG A 59 -6.16 1.97 5.18
C ARG A 59 -4.76 1.47 4.80
N LEU A 60 -4.33 1.71 3.57
CA LEU A 60 -3.00 1.33 3.11
C LEU A 60 -1.90 2.14 3.80
N CYS A 61 -2.09 3.46 3.95
CA CYS A 61 -1.14 4.31 4.68
C CYS A 61 -1.00 3.86 6.14
N ARG A 62 -2.10 3.47 6.81
CA ARG A 62 -2.06 2.91 8.18
C ARG A 62 -1.28 1.60 8.23
N LEU A 63 -1.47 0.71 7.25
CA LEU A 63 -0.77 -0.57 7.18
C LEU A 63 0.75 -0.36 6.99
N VAL A 64 1.13 0.57 6.11
CA VAL A 64 2.54 0.96 5.90
C VAL A 64 3.13 1.55 7.18
N ASN A 65 2.44 2.46 7.86
CA ASN A 65 2.89 3.05 9.12
C ASN A 65 3.13 1.98 10.19
N HIS A 66 2.18 1.05 10.35
CA HIS A 66 2.31 -0.03 11.32
C HIS A 66 3.50 -0.93 10.97
N TYR A 67 3.67 -1.29 9.71
CA TYR A 67 4.78 -2.14 9.27
C TYR A 67 6.15 -1.49 9.47
N CYS A 68 6.30 -0.20 9.13
CA CYS A 68 7.56 0.53 9.29
C CYS A 68 7.89 0.82 10.76
N PHE A 69 6.89 1.02 11.62
CA PHE A 69 7.10 1.31 13.04
C PHE A 69 7.54 0.09 13.86
N TYR A 70 7.01 -1.10 13.56
CA TYR A 70 7.26 -2.33 14.33
C TYR A 70 8.34 -3.24 13.74
N ARG A 71 9.15 -2.74 12.81
CA ARG A 71 10.20 -3.49 12.12
C ARG A 71 11.59 -3.00 12.50
#